data_AF-A0A7J6T2B0-F1
#
_entry.id   AF-A0A7J6T2B0-F1
#
_cell.length_a   1.000
_cell.length_b   1.000
_cell.length_c   1.000
_cell.angle_alpha   90.00
_cell.angle_beta   90.00
_cell.angle_gamma   90.00
#
_symmetry.space_group_name_H-M   'P 1'
#
loop_
_entity.id
_entity.type
_entity.pdbx_description
1 polymer ?
#
loop_
_entity_poly.entity_id
_entity_poly.type
_entity_poly.pdbx_seq_one_letter_code
_entity_poly.pdbx_strand_id
1 'polypeptide(L)'
;MEEGLLESIIRNTQRYHLFFVEECHAVMPQPSEHFRPDPNRAVRGQNEWREAVDEHINSQRALAGTADPQNKMPERMKWDFVVCIHLPKEVEATPLREVKSSSVGKFIKMDGVVTKAAGVKAKVEVATYHCETCGETIWQVVDSDAFMPIGQCPTPRCKTNKT
;
A
#
# COMPACT_ATOMS: atom_id res chain seq x y z
N MET A 1 -4.74 15.59 28.33
CA MET A 1 -4.17 16.13 27.08
C MET A 1 -4.54 15.27 25.86
N GLU A 2 -5.66 14.52 25.91
CA GLU A 2 -6.07 13.56 24.86
C GLU A 2 -7.51 13.75 24.35
N GLU A 3 -8.26 14.73 24.86
CA GLU A 3 -9.68 14.90 24.54
C GLU A 3 -9.94 15.31 23.06
N GLY A 4 -8.93 15.82 22.35
CA GLY A 4 -9.07 16.24 20.95
C GLY A 4 -8.63 15.21 19.89
N LEU A 5 -7.95 14.12 20.27
CA LEU A 5 -7.43 13.17 19.29
C LEU A 5 -8.54 12.35 18.65
N LEU A 6 -9.48 11.85 19.46
CA LEU A 6 -10.64 11.11 18.97
C LEU A 6 -11.46 11.94 17.98
N GLU A 7 -11.77 13.19 18.33
CA GLU A 7 -12.49 14.11 17.45
C GLU A 7 -11.74 14.36 16.14
N SER A 8 -10.42 14.46 16.21
CA SER A 8 -9.58 14.66 15.02
C SER A 8 -9.55 13.43 14.11
N ILE A 9 -9.46 12.22 14.68
CA ILE A 9 -9.54 10.95 13.95
C ILE A 9 -10.91 10.80 13.29
N ILE A 10 -11.99 11.09 14.00
CA ILE A 10 -13.35 11.04 13.46
C ILE A 10 -13.52 12.07 12.34
N ARG A 11 -12.91 13.25 12.44
CA ARG A 11 -13.02 14.30 11.42
C ARG A 11 -12.28 13.99 10.12
N ASN A 12 -11.14 13.29 10.18
CA ASN A 12 -10.35 12.91 8.99
C ASN A 12 -9.71 11.53 9.15
N THR A 13 -10.53 10.49 9.07
CA THR A 13 -10.10 9.13 9.40
C THR A 13 -9.09 8.56 8.42
N GLN A 14 -9.21 8.91 7.14
CA GLN A 14 -8.28 8.45 6.11
C GLN A 14 -6.84 8.86 6.40
N ARG A 15 -6.63 10.11 6.82
CA ARG A 15 -5.28 10.61 7.16
C ARG A 15 -4.67 9.86 8.34
N TYR A 16 -5.45 9.66 9.40
CA TYR A 16 -4.95 8.95 10.58
C TYR A 16 -4.77 7.46 10.31
N HIS A 17 -5.59 6.86 9.46
CA HIS A 17 -5.41 5.48 9.03
C HIS A 17 -4.05 5.28 8.35
N LEU A 18 -3.69 6.12 7.38
CA LEU A 18 -2.38 6.07 6.73
C LEU A 18 -1.23 6.25 7.72
N PHE A 19 -1.34 7.24 8.61
CA PHE A 19 -0.34 7.47 9.66
C PHE A 19 -0.16 6.24 10.57
N PHE A 20 -1.25 5.62 11.02
CA PHE A 20 -1.15 4.41 11.83
C PHE A 20 -0.53 3.24 11.07
N VAL A 21 -0.82 3.08 9.78
CA VAL A 21 -0.19 2.03 8.97
C VAL A 21 1.33 2.22 8.90
N GLU A 22 1.79 3.44 8.62
CA GLU A 22 3.21 3.78 8.55
C GLU A 22 3.92 3.55 9.90
N GLU A 23 3.34 4.06 10.99
CA GLU A 23 3.91 3.92 12.34
C GLU A 23 3.87 2.47 12.84
N CYS A 24 2.79 1.73 12.59
CA CYS A 24 2.72 0.30 12.93
C CYS A 24 3.78 -0.51 12.18
N HIS A 25 4.07 -0.16 10.92
CA HIS A 25 5.14 -0.78 10.17
C HIS A 25 6.52 -0.43 10.76
N ALA A 26 6.73 0.84 11.13
CA ALA A 26 8.00 1.29 11.74
C ALA A 26 8.31 0.60 13.08
N VAL A 27 7.28 0.28 13.88
CA VAL A 27 7.40 -0.38 15.19
C VAL A 27 7.20 -1.90 15.10
N MET A 28 7.11 -2.46 13.89
CA MET A 28 6.85 -3.89 13.71
C MET A 28 7.98 -4.74 14.34
N PRO A 29 7.67 -5.64 15.29
CA PRO A 29 8.67 -6.48 15.93
C PRO A 29 9.21 -7.54 14.96
N GLN A 30 10.41 -8.05 15.26
CA GLN A 30 10.93 -9.22 14.55
C GLN A 30 10.03 -10.45 14.82
N PRO A 31 9.91 -11.38 13.85
CA PRO A 31 9.11 -12.59 14.01
C PRO A 31 9.47 -13.36 15.29
N SER A 32 8.45 -13.64 16.12
CA SER A 32 8.61 -14.28 17.43
C SER A 32 9.01 -15.75 17.32
N GLU A 33 8.61 -16.40 16.23
CA GLU A 33 8.97 -17.77 15.90
C GLU A 33 9.89 -17.76 14.68
N HIS A 34 10.80 -18.74 14.61
CA HIS A 34 11.54 -19.04 13.39
C HIS A 34 10.62 -19.69 12.35
N PHE A 35 9.59 -18.97 11.94
CA PHE A 35 8.77 -19.31 10.81
C PHE A 35 9.63 -19.17 9.57
N ARG A 36 9.89 -20.28 8.87
CA ARG A 36 10.43 -20.24 7.51
C ARG A 36 9.22 -20.13 6.58
N PRO A 37 8.85 -18.91 6.12
CA PRO A 37 7.76 -18.76 5.19
C PRO A 37 8.02 -19.62 3.96
N ASP A 38 7.02 -20.41 3.55
CA ASP A 38 7.04 -21.01 2.22
C ASP A 38 7.09 -19.85 1.21
N PRO A 39 8.19 -19.68 0.45
CA PRO A 39 8.34 -18.57 -0.48
C PRO A 39 7.29 -18.61 -1.60
N ASN A 40 6.55 -19.70 -1.79
CA ASN A 40 5.45 -19.77 -2.76
C ASN A 40 4.08 -19.43 -2.15
N ARG A 41 3.98 -19.31 -0.83
CA ARG A 41 2.70 -19.20 -0.10
C ARG A 41 2.60 -17.99 0.81
N ALA A 42 3.73 -17.49 1.31
CA ALA A 42 3.79 -16.35 2.21
C ALA A 42 4.25 -15.09 1.46
N VAL A 43 3.32 -14.15 1.31
CA VAL A 43 3.53 -12.86 0.62
C VAL A 43 4.73 -12.09 1.22
N ARG A 44 4.91 -12.14 2.55
CA ARG A 44 6.05 -11.52 3.24
C ARG A 44 7.40 -12.03 2.74
N GLY A 45 7.57 -13.36 2.72
CA GLY A 45 8.82 -13.99 2.26
C GLY A 45 9.10 -13.73 0.77
N GLN A 46 8.06 -13.65 -0.05
CA GLN A 46 8.19 -13.26 -1.46
C GLN A 46 8.70 -11.83 -1.59
N ASN A 47 8.14 -10.90 -0.83
CA ASN A 47 8.52 -9.49 -0.91
C ASN A 47 9.91 -9.23 -0.33
N GLU A 48 10.28 -9.92 0.75
CA GLU A 48 11.66 -9.91 1.28
C GLU A 48 12.67 -10.41 0.24
N TRP A 49 12.37 -11.52 -0.46
CA TRP A 49 13.23 -12.01 -1.53
C TRP A 49 13.34 -11.01 -2.69
N ARG A 50 12.22 -10.41 -3.08
CA ARG A 50 12.19 -9.38 -4.14
C ARG A 50 13.01 -8.16 -3.76
N GLU A 51 12.93 -7.72 -2.50
CA GLU A 51 13.74 -6.62 -1.97
C GLU A 51 15.23 -6.95 -2.02
N ALA A 52 15.64 -8.11 -1.50
CA ALA A 52 17.04 -8.53 -1.51
C ALA A 52 17.61 -8.64 -2.93
N VAL A 53 16.81 -9.13 -3.88
CA VAL A 53 17.19 -9.20 -5.31
C VAL A 53 17.32 -7.80 -5.91
N ASP A 54 16.36 -6.91 -5.65
CA ASP A 54 16.36 -5.53 -6.15
C ASP A 54 17.55 -4.74 -5.58
N GLU A 55 17.84 -4.86 -4.28
CA GLU A 55 19.02 -4.26 -3.64
C GLU A 55 20.32 -4.80 -4.23
N HIS A 56 20.42 -6.11 -4.45
CA HIS A 56 21.61 -6.71 -5.05
C HIS A 56 21.84 -6.16 -6.47
N ILE A 57 20.81 -6.15 -7.30
CA ILE A 57 20.87 -5.62 -8.67
C ILE A 57 21.23 -4.12 -8.66
N ASN A 58 20.58 -3.34 -7.79
CA ASN A 58 20.84 -1.91 -7.66
C ASN A 58 22.27 -1.61 -7.18
N SER A 59 22.82 -2.41 -6.25
CA SER A 59 24.20 -2.26 -5.78
C SER A 59 25.22 -2.49 -6.91
N GLN A 60 25.00 -3.51 -7.75
CA GLN A 60 25.85 -3.78 -8.92
C GLN A 60 25.75 -2.63 -9.95
N ARG A 61 24.54 -2.12 -10.18
CA ARG A 61 24.31 -0.99 -11.10
C ARG A 61 24.91 0.31 -10.58
N ALA A 62 24.93 0.52 -9.26
CA ALA A 62 25.53 1.69 -8.63
C ALA A 62 27.04 1.72 -8.87
N LEU A 63 27.71 0.57 -8.76
CA LEU A 63 29.13 0.42 -9.14
C LEU A 63 29.37 0.75 -10.62
N ALA A 64 28.42 0.41 -11.49
CA ALA A 64 28.46 0.74 -12.92
C ALA A 64 27.99 2.18 -13.24
N GLY A 65 27.60 2.99 -12.25
CA GLY A 65 27.12 4.36 -12.46
C GLY A 65 25.76 4.48 -13.18
N THR A 66 24.98 3.40 -13.23
CA THR A 66 23.70 3.33 -13.98
C THR A 66 22.47 3.12 -13.11
N ALA A 67 22.63 3.07 -11.78
CA ALA A 67 21.52 2.92 -10.85
C ALA A 67 20.65 4.18 -10.79
N ASP A 68 19.34 3.99 -10.71
CA ASP A 68 18.38 5.05 -10.38
C ASP A 68 18.12 5.02 -8.87
N PRO A 69 18.57 6.02 -8.08
CA PRO A 69 18.36 6.05 -6.63
C PRO A 69 16.89 6.11 -6.21
N GLN A 70 15.99 6.53 -7.10
CA GLN A 70 14.56 6.64 -6.82
C GLN A 70 13.80 5.35 -7.08
N ASN A 71 14.38 4.42 -7.86
CA ASN A 71 13.73 3.15 -8.19
C ASN A 71 13.91 2.13 -7.06
N LYS A 72 13.04 2.23 -6.05
CA LYS A 72 13.01 1.32 -4.90
C LYS A 72 11.63 0.66 -4.77
N MET A 73 11.62 -0.54 -4.20
CA MET A 73 10.38 -1.22 -3.87
C MET A 73 9.50 -0.37 -2.92
N PRO A 74 8.23 -0.09 -3.26
CA PRO A 74 7.35 0.71 -2.42
C PRO A 74 7.08 0.05 -1.07
N GLU A 75 6.96 0.87 -0.01
CA GLU A 75 6.68 0.39 1.36
C GLU A 75 5.35 -0.36 1.47
N ARG A 76 4.35 0.00 0.66
CA ARG A 76 3.05 -0.71 0.61
C ARG A 76 3.16 -2.20 0.34
N MET A 77 4.23 -2.64 -0.33
CA MET A 77 4.49 -4.05 -0.60
C MET A 77 5.08 -4.79 0.63
N LYS A 78 5.65 -4.06 1.59
CA LYS A 78 6.23 -4.62 2.81
C LYS A 78 5.19 -4.87 3.90
N TRP A 79 4.04 -4.19 3.82
CA TRP A 79 2.97 -4.32 4.81
C TRP A 79 2.23 -5.64 4.64
N ASP A 80 2.37 -6.53 5.63
CA ASP A 80 1.72 -7.85 5.69
C ASP A 80 0.50 -7.88 6.63
N PHE A 81 0.04 -6.69 7.07
CA PHE A 81 -1.06 -6.51 8.00
C PHE A 81 -2.06 -5.47 7.49
N VAL A 82 -3.24 -5.45 8.12
CA VAL A 82 -4.27 -4.44 7.88
C VAL A 82 -4.59 -3.76 9.21
N VAL A 83 -4.54 -2.43 9.20
CA VAL A 83 -5.00 -1.61 10.33
C VAL A 83 -6.48 -1.29 10.15
N CYS A 84 -7.28 -1.59 11.18
CA CYS A 84 -8.70 -1.29 11.22
C CYS A 84 -9.01 -0.32 12.37
N ILE A 85 -9.60 0.82 12.05
CA ILE A 85 -10.10 1.77 13.05
C ILE A 85 -11.57 1.45 13.33
N HIS A 86 -11.93 1.32 14.59
CA HIS A 86 -13.30 1.08 15.03
C HIS A 86 -13.82 2.29 15.80
N LEU A 87 -15.06 2.69 15.54
CA LEU A 87 -15.73 3.69 16.36
C LEU A 87 -16.04 3.12 17.75
N PRO A 88 -16.02 3.98 18.81
CA PRO A 88 -16.53 3.60 20.12
C PRO A 88 -17.96 3.08 20.04
N LYS A 89 -18.33 2.16 20.94
CA LYS A 89 -19.64 1.50 20.90
C LYS A 89 -20.79 2.48 21.20
N GLU A 90 -20.48 3.51 21.96
CA GLU A 90 -21.35 4.58 22.42
C GLU A 90 -21.77 5.53 21.28
N VAL A 91 -21.08 5.48 20.15
CA VAL A 91 -21.45 6.28 18.97
C VAL A 91 -22.74 5.72 18.38
N GLU A 92 -23.76 6.57 18.35
CA GLU A 92 -25.06 6.25 17.73
C GLU A 92 -24.96 6.19 16.20
N ALA A 93 -25.79 5.35 15.60
CA ALA A 93 -25.85 5.23 14.15
C ALA A 93 -26.53 6.47 13.54
N THR A 94 -25.86 7.10 12.58
CA THR A 94 -26.45 8.16 11.77
C THR A 94 -27.40 7.56 10.74
N PRO A 95 -28.68 7.95 10.71
CA PRO A 95 -29.62 7.43 9.73
C PRO A 95 -29.26 7.94 8.33
N LEU A 96 -29.47 7.11 7.30
CA LEU A 96 -29.03 7.40 5.92
C LEU A 96 -29.51 8.78 5.40
N ARG A 97 -30.72 9.20 5.78
CA ARG A 97 -31.32 10.50 5.41
C ARG A 97 -30.57 11.72 5.98
N GLU A 98 -29.77 11.54 7.03
CA GLU A 98 -29.00 12.59 7.69
C GLU A 98 -27.54 12.65 7.20
N VAL A 99 -27.12 11.70 6.37
CA VAL A 99 -25.80 11.73 5.73
C VAL A 99 -25.80 12.83 4.65
N LYS A 100 -25.09 13.93 4.94
CA LYS A 100 -25.02 15.13 4.09
C LYS A 100 -23.57 15.43 3.72
N SER A 101 -23.35 16.51 2.95
CA SER A 101 -22.02 16.99 2.59
C SER A 101 -21.11 17.26 3.80
N SER A 102 -21.69 17.60 4.96
CA SER A 102 -20.97 17.78 6.22
C SER A 102 -20.37 16.49 6.80
N SER A 103 -20.76 15.32 6.28
CA SER A 103 -20.24 14.00 6.68
C SER A 103 -19.07 13.54 5.82
N VAL A 104 -18.76 14.24 4.72
CA VAL A 104 -17.65 13.86 3.82
C VAL A 104 -16.32 13.91 4.57
N GLY A 105 -15.54 12.83 4.45
CA GLY A 105 -14.25 12.67 5.11
C GLY A 105 -14.30 12.28 6.59
N LYS A 106 -15.50 12.23 7.20
CA LYS A 106 -15.69 11.82 8.59
C LYS A 106 -15.94 10.33 8.74
N PHE A 107 -15.55 9.75 9.86
CA PHE A 107 -16.00 8.41 10.23
C PHE A 107 -17.42 8.47 10.78
N ILE A 108 -18.36 7.80 10.12
CA ILE A 108 -19.73 7.67 10.60
C ILE A 108 -20.12 6.21 10.76
N LYS A 109 -20.98 5.94 11.74
CA LYS A 109 -21.68 4.67 11.90
C LYS A 109 -23.06 4.79 11.24
N MET A 110 -23.49 3.78 10.51
CA MET A 110 -24.82 3.73 9.91
C MET A 110 -25.39 2.32 10.00
N ASP A 111 -26.69 2.21 10.19
CA ASP A 111 -27.42 0.94 10.20
C ASP A 111 -28.22 0.81 8.88
N GLY A 112 -28.27 -0.41 8.34
CA GLY A 112 -28.95 -0.67 7.07
C GLY A 112 -29.05 -2.15 6.73
N VAL A 113 -29.76 -2.44 5.64
CA VAL A 113 -29.95 -3.80 5.11
C VAL A 113 -29.15 -3.97 3.83
N VAL A 114 -28.31 -4.99 3.76
CA VAL A 114 -27.53 -5.31 2.56
C VAL A 114 -28.45 -5.97 1.52
N THR A 115 -28.65 -5.32 0.38
CA THR A 115 -29.55 -5.80 -0.69
C THR A 115 -28.82 -6.60 -1.77
N LYS A 116 -27.53 -6.31 -1.99
CA LYS A 116 -26.70 -6.98 -2.99
C LYS A 116 -25.24 -6.98 -2.54
N ALA A 117 -24.61 -8.15 -2.62
CA ALA A 117 -23.16 -8.30 -2.48
C ALA A 117 -22.57 -8.67 -3.85
N ALA A 118 -21.45 -8.06 -4.21
CA ALA A 118 -20.67 -8.46 -5.38
C ALA A 118 -19.72 -9.62 -5.02
N GLY A 119 -19.33 -10.41 -6.01
CA GLY A 119 -18.30 -11.42 -5.83
C GLY A 119 -16.92 -10.79 -5.55
N VAL A 120 -16.06 -11.55 -4.89
CA VAL A 120 -14.69 -11.12 -4.57
C VAL A 120 -13.89 -10.93 -5.86
N LYS A 121 -13.25 -9.77 -5.98
CA LYS A 121 -12.30 -9.45 -7.06
C LYS A 121 -10.98 -9.02 -6.44
N ALA A 122 -9.87 -9.47 -7.02
CA ALA A 122 -8.55 -8.99 -6.62
C ALA A 122 -8.37 -7.53 -7.06
N LYS A 123 -7.83 -6.70 -6.16
CA LYS A 123 -7.43 -5.31 -6.44
C LYS A 123 -5.90 -5.25 -6.53
N VAL A 124 -5.40 -4.59 -7.57
CA VAL A 124 -3.96 -4.34 -7.72
C VAL A 124 -3.60 -3.10 -6.91
N GLU A 125 -2.70 -3.23 -5.95
CA GLU A 125 -2.16 -2.11 -5.16
C GLU A 125 -0.81 -1.62 -5.71
N VAL A 126 0.03 -2.55 -6.17
CA VAL A 126 1.31 -2.25 -6.80
C VAL A 126 1.48 -3.14 -8.02
N ALA A 127 1.60 -2.54 -9.20
CA ALA A 127 1.96 -3.24 -10.43
C ALA A 127 3.48 -3.22 -10.60
N THR A 128 4.06 -4.40 -10.79
CA THR A 128 5.51 -4.56 -11.02
C THR A 128 5.76 -4.96 -12.45
N TYR A 129 6.61 -4.21 -13.15
CA TYR A 129 7.03 -4.48 -14.52
C TYR A 129 8.50 -4.85 -14.53
N HIS A 130 8.88 -5.82 -15.34
CA HIS A 130 10.28 -6.13 -15.60
C HIS A 130 10.59 -5.77 -17.05
N CYS A 131 11.56 -4.88 -17.26
CA CYS A 131 11.97 -4.51 -18.61
C CYS A 131 12.91 -5.56 -19.19
N GLU A 132 12.51 -6.21 -20.28
CA GLU A 132 13.34 -7.23 -20.95
C GLU A 132 14.62 -6.65 -21.58
N THR A 133 14.62 -5.37 -21.96
CA THR A 133 15.77 -4.71 -22.60
C THR A 133 16.84 -4.30 -21.60
N CYS A 134 16.46 -3.60 -20.51
CA CYS A 134 17.43 -3.09 -19.54
C CYS A 134 17.53 -3.93 -18.25
N GLY A 135 16.59 -4.86 -18.04
CA GLY A 135 16.49 -5.70 -16.85
C GLY A 135 16.02 -4.96 -15.59
N GLU A 136 15.51 -3.73 -15.72
CA GLU A 136 15.06 -2.93 -14.57
C GLU A 136 13.67 -3.39 -14.10
N THR A 137 13.49 -3.48 -12.78
CA THR A 137 12.19 -3.68 -12.15
C THR A 137 11.55 -2.32 -11.88
N ILE A 138 10.36 -2.08 -12.40
CA ILE A 138 9.64 -0.81 -12.27
C ILE A 138 8.40 -1.03 -11.41
N TRP A 139 8.21 -0.15 -10.44
CA TRP A 139 7.10 -0.21 -9.49
C TRP A 139 6.08 0.91 -9.77
N GLN A 140 4.82 0.55 -10.04
CA GLN A 140 3.72 1.49 -10.20
C GLN A 140 2.72 1.29 -9.06
N VAL A 141 2.61 2.28 -8.18
CA VAL A 141 1.58 2.29 -7.12
C VAL A 141 0.23 2.65 -7.74
N VAL A 142 -0.81 1.89 -7.39
CA VAL A 142 -2.17 2.02 -7.92
C VAL A 142 -3.09 2.50 -6.80
N ASP A 143 -3.44 3.80 -6.83
CA ASP A 143 -4.35 4.39 -5.85
C ASP A 143 -5.82 4.35 -6.26
N SER A 144 -6.09 4.18 -7.55
CA SER A 144 -7.44 4.28 -8.14
C SER A 144 -7.96 2.92 -8.65
N ASP A 145 -9.28 2.81 -8.80
CA ASP A 145 -9.93 1.59 -9.32
C ASP A 145 -9.53 1.23 -10.76
N ALA A 146 -9.09 2.23 -11.52
CA ALA A 146 -8.52 2.06 -12.85
C ALA A 146 -7.15 2.72 -12.93
N PHE A 147 -6.20 2.04 -13.56
CA PHE A 147 -4.88 2.58 -13.85
C PHE A 147 -4.44 2.19 -15.26
N MET A 148 -3.58 3.02 -15.85
CA MET A 148 -2.98 2.73 -17.16
C MET A 148 -1.63 2.04 -16.96
N PRO A 149 -1.42 0.85 -17.53
CA PRO A 149 -0.14 0.19 -17.48
C PRO A 149 0.96 1.01 -18.16
N ILE A 150 2.20 0.84 -17.69
CA ILE A 150 3.36 1.51 -18.28
C ILE A 150 3.64 0.89 -19.65
N GLY A 151 3.50 1.67 -20.72
CA GLY A 151 3.72 1.19 -22.10
C GLY A 151 5.19 1.23 -22.55
N GLN A 152 6.01 2.10 -21.98
CA GLN A 152 7.44 2.23 -22.31
C GLN A 152 8.27 2.35 -21.04
N CYS A 153 9.45 1.71 -21.03
CA CYS A 153 10.34 1.73 -19.88
C CYS A 153 10.75 3.17 -19.52
N PRO A 154 10.46 3.66 -18.30
CA PRO A 154 10.75 5.04 -17.91
C PRO A 154 12.23 5.28 -17.61
N THR A 155 13.05 4.22 -17.57
CA THR A 155 14.46 4.30 -17.21
C THR A 155 15.26 5.13 -18.22
N PRO A 156 16.28 5.87 -17.76
CA PRO A 156 17.12 6.68 -18.64
C PRO A 156 17.85 5.82 -19.69
N ARG A 157 18.16 4.55 -19.39
CA ARG A 157 18.83 3.63 -20.32
C ARG A 157 17.98 3.34 -21.55
N CYS A 158 16.71 2.97 -21.38
CA CYS A 158 15.80 2.71 -22.50
C CYS A 158 15.40 4.01 -23.22
N LYS A 159 15.20 5.11 -22.48
CA LYS A 159 14.92 6.43 -23.08
C LYS A 159 16.05 6.91 -24.00
N THR A 160 17.30 6.72 -23.59
CA THR A 160 18.47 7.17 -24.36
C THR A 160 18.69 6.31 -25.61
N ASN A 161 18.45 5.00 -25.51
CA ASN A 161 18.62 4.07 -26.63
C ASN A 161 17.47 4.07 -27.64
N LYS A 162 16.38 4.83 -27.42
CA LYS A 162 15.20 4.92 -28.30
C LYS A 162 14.74 3.55 -28.84
N THR A 163 14.75 2.52 -27.98
CA THR A 163 14.25 1.18 -28.30
C THR A 163 13.07 0.86 -27.41
#